data_AF-A0A0Q8UW74-F1
#
_entry.id   AF-A0A0Q8UW74-F1
#
_cell.length_a   1.000
_cell.length_b   1.000
_cell.length_c   1.000
_cell.angle_alpha   90.00
_cell.angle_beta   90.00
_cell.angle_gamma   90.00
#
_symmetry.space_group_name_H-M   'P 1'
#
loop_
_entity.id
_entity.type
_entity.pdbx_description
1 polymer ?
#
loop_
_entity_poly.entity_id
_entity_poly.type
_entity_poly.pdbx_seq_one_letter_code
_entity_poly.pdbx_strand_id
1 'polypeptide(L)'
;MDPHDALIRIAERIAVERDWPSGWLNSNASQFFPDWGKSVDWRPLYDRDGVRVEVAPADELLAMKLRAAMGRPGRDTADIVSLVAELDIESADDAESIFSAYYPGDGLNDRVYALVERAVAHRAEFQATALPDVEMNPEAH
;
A
#
# COMPACT_ATOMS: atom_id res chain seq x y z
N MET A 1 -0.50 -12.34 -31.25
CA MET A 1 -0.03 -11.34 -30.28
C MET A 1 -0.47 -11.84 -28.93
N ASP A 2 0.45 -12.00 -27.99
CA ASP A 2 0.09 -12.42 -26.64
C ASP A 2 -0.77 -11.33 -25.97
N PRO A 3 -1.87 -11.68 -25.26
CA PRO A 3 -2.76 -10.71 -24.61
C PRO A 3 -2.04 -9.77 -23.63
N HIS A 4 -1.01 -10.25 -22.93
CA HIS A 4 -0.23 -9.43 -22.01
C HIS A 4 0.64 -8.41 -22.76
N ASP A 5 1.26 -8.79 -23.89
CA ASP A 5 2.00 -7.83 -24.72
C ASP A 5 1.10 -6.74 -25.31
N ALA A 6 -0.16 -7.06 -25.61
CA ALA A 6 -1.14 -6.09 -26.08
C ALA A 6 -1.50 -5.08 -24.97
N LEU A 7 -1.71 -5.57 -23.74
CA LEU A 7 -1.96 -4.74 -22.56
C LEU A 7 -0.81 -3.77 -22.29
N ILE A 8 0.44 -4.26 -22.30
CA ILE A 8 1.63 -3.42 -22.07
C ILE A 8 1.68 -2.27 -23.07
N ARG A 9 1.50 -2.55 -24.38
CA ARG A 9 1.51 -1.50 -25.41
C ARG A 9 0.41 -0.46 -25.20
N ILE A 10 -0.77 -0.87 -24.75
CA ILE A 10 -1.87 0.06 -24.45
C ILE A 10 -1.49 0.93 -23.25
N ALA A 11 -0.96 0.34 -22.18
CA ALA A 11 -0.52 1.04 -20.99
C ALA A 11 0.60 2.06 -21.27
N GLU A 12 1.58 1.69 -22.10
CA GLU A 12 2.67 2.58 -22.54
C GLU A 12 2.15 3.77 -23.34
N ARG A 13 1.21 3.56 -24.27
CA ARG A 13 0.58 4.64 -25.03
C ARG A 13 -0.17 5.61 -24.11
N ILE A 14 -0.94 5.07 -23.16
CA ILE A 14 -1.62 5.88 -22.13
C ILE A 14 -0.61 6.70 -21.32
N ALA A 15 0.54 6.11 -20.99
CA ALA A 15 1.59 6.78 -20.23
C ALA A 15 2.12 8.00 -20.99
N VAL A 16 2.42 7.85 -22.29
CA VAL A 16 2.86 8.96 -23.14
C VAL A 16 1.79 10.05 -23.24
N GLU A 17 0.53 9.69 -23.45
CA GLU A 17 -0.58 10.63 -23.56
C GLU A 17 -0.83 11.44 -22.27
N ARG A 18 -0.52 10.86 -21.10
CA ARG A 18 -0.76 11.47 -19.78
C ARG A 18 0.51 12.00 -19.10
N ASP A 19 1.66 11.93 -19.76
CA ASP A 19 2.97 12.24 -19.17
C ASP A 19 3.25 11.45 -17.87
N TRP A 20 2.88 10.17 -17.87
CA TRP A 20 3.09 9.26 -16.74
C TRP A 20 4.34 8.39 -16.94
N PRO A 21 4.94 7.87 -15.85
CA PRO A 21 6.01 6.88 -15.95
C PRO A 21 5.57 5.66 -16.78
N SER A 22 6.43 5.15 -17.66
CA SER A 22 6.11 4.01 -18.53
C SER A 22 5.67 2.75 -17.78
N GLY A 23 6.12 2.58 -16.55
CA GLY A 23 5.73 1.48 -15.67
C GLY A 23 4.56 1.80 -14.73
N TRP A 24 3.72 2.80 -14.99
CA TRP A 24 2.62 3.17 -14.11
C TRP A 24 1.62 2.02 -13.85
N LEU A 25 1.44 1.13 -14.82
CA LEU A 25 0.65 -0.10 -14.71
C LEU A 25 1.57 -1.30 -14.92
N ASN A 26 1.74 -2.13 -13.89
CA ASN A 26 2.62 -3.31 -13.93
C ASN A 26 2.21 -4.34 -12.87
N SER A 27 2.78 -5.54 -12.94
CA SER A 27 2.58 -6.63 -11.98
C SER A 27 3.73 -6.80 -10.98
N ASN A 28 4.68 -5.88 -10.92
CA ASN A 28 5.90 -6.02 -10.10
C ASN A 28 5.61 -6.07 -8.60
N ALA A 29 4.45 -5.58 -8.16
CA ALA A 29 4.04 -5.60 -6.75
C ALA A 29 3.70 -7.01 -6.25
N SER A 30 3.33 -7.94 -7.14
CA SER A 30 2.84 -9.28 -6.77
C SER A 30 3.83 -10.10 -5.95
N GLN A 31 5.13 -9.94 -6.22
CA GLN A 31 6.20 -10.62 -5.48
C GLN A 31 6.27 -10.22 -3.99
N PHE A 32 5.60 -9.14 -3.60
CA PHE A 32 5.60 -8.64 -2.23
C PHE A 32 4.36 -9.08 -1.45
N PHE A 33 3.39 -9.74 -2.08
CA PHE A 33 2.17 -10.16 -1.41
C PHE A 33 2.45 -11.23 -0.34
N PRO A 34 1.72 -11.16 0.79
CA PRO A 34 1.84 -12.14 1.87
C PRO A 34 1.10 -13.44 1.52
N ASP A 35 1.71 -14.27 0.69
CA ASP A 35 1.08 -15.51 0.17
C ASP A 35 0.80 -16.57 1.24
N TRP A 36 1.47 -16.51 2.39
CA TRP A 36 1.43 -17.54 3.45
C TRP A 36 0.88 -17.03 4.80
N GLY A 37 0.44 -15.78 4.88
CA GLY A 37 -0.07 -15.14 6.09
C GLY A 37 -1.59 -15.05 6.13
N LYS A 38 -2.08 -14.06 6.89
CA LYS A 38 -3.49 -13.66 6.96
C LYS A 38 -4.04 -13.45 5.54
N SER A 39 -5.20 -14.05 5.26
CA SER A 39 -5.89 -13.87 3.99
C SER A 39 -6.29 -12.41 3.80
N VAL A 40 -6.05 -11.89 2.61
CA VAL A 40 -6.37 -10.51 2.25
C VAL A 40 -7.80 -10.41 1.75
N ASP A 41 -8.58 -9.52 2.37
CA ASP A 41 -9.88 -9.11 1.85
C ASP A 41 -9.72 -7.80 1.06
N TRP A 42 -9.50 -7.95 -0.25
CA TRP A 42 -9.31 -6.84 -1.17
C TRP A 42 -10.62 -6.06 -1.31
N ARG A 43 -10.59 -4.75 -1.06
CA ARG A 43 -11.77 -3.90 -1.16
C ARG A 43 -11.93 -3.42 -2.61
N PRO A 44 -13.01 -3.78 -3.32
CA PRO A 44 -13.25 -3.30 -4.68
C PRO A 44 -13.58 -1.80 -4.67
N LEU A 45 -12.90 -1.04 -5.50
CA LEU A 45 -13.19 0.38 -5.79
C LEU A 45 -13.91 0.54 -7.13
N TYR A 46 -13.66 -0.39 -8.07
CA TYR A 46 -14.27 -0.42 -9.40
C TYR A 46 -14.38 -1.86 -9.88
N ASP A 47 -15.53 -2.24 -10.44
CA ASP A 47 -15.75 -3.56 -11.06
C ASP A 47 -16.79 -3.45 -12.17
N ARG A 48 -16.34 -3.17 -13.41
CA ARG A 48 -17.19 -3.07 -14.61
C ARG A 48 -16.39 -3.41 -15.86
N ASP A 49 -17.08 -3.89 -16.89
CA ASP A 49 -16.53 -4.15 -18.23
C ASP A 49 -15.28 -5.07 -18.24
N GLY A 50 -15.22 -6.01 -17.30
CA GLY A 50 -14.09 -6.93 -17.16
C GLY A 50 -12.82 -6.31 -16.55
N VAL A 51 -12.90 -5.08 -16.04
CA VAL A 51 -11.83 -4.40 -15.30
C VAL A 51 -12.22 -4.29 -13.84
N ARG A 52 -11.34 -4.78 -12.97
CA ARG A 52 -11.47 -4.65 -11.52
C ARG A 52 -10.30 -3.86 -10.95
N VAL A 53 -10.61 -2.90 -10.10
CA VAL A 53 -9.64 -2.15 -9.30
C VAL A 53 -9.98 -2.39 -7.84
N GLU A 54 -9.01 -2.92 -7.10
CA GLU A 54 -9.13 -3.23 -5.69
C GLU A 54 -8.01 -2.52 -4.91
N VAL A 55 -8.26 -2.26 -3.63
CA VAL A 55 -7.27 -1.75 -2.70
C VAL A 55 -7.11 -2.73 -1.54
N ALA A 56 -5.85 -2.96 -1.15
CA ALA A 56 -5.53 -3.75 0.02
C ALA A 56 -6.04 -3.02 1.28
N PRO A 57 -6.47 -3.74 2.31
CA PRO A 57 -6.79 -3.13 3.60
C PRO A 57 -5.53 -2.46 4.19
N ALA A 58 -5.74 -1.42 5.00
CA ALA A 58 -4.66 -0.57 5.48
C ALA A 58 -3.61 -1.34 6.32
N ASP A 59 -4.02 -2.37 7.05
CA ASP A 59 -3.14 -3.22 7.85
C ASP A 59 -2.18 -4.07 6.98
N GLU A 60 -2.66 -4.60 5.87
CA GLU A 60 -1.80 -5.26 4.89
C GLU A 60 -0.84 -4.27 4.21
N LEU A 61 -1.34 -3.09 3.80
CA LEU A 61 -0.49 -2.05 3.25
C LEU A 61 0.62 -1.67 4.23
N LEU A 62 0.31 -1.55 5.52
CA LEU A 62 1.30 -1.32 6.56
C LEU A 62 2.33 -2.45 6.60
N ALA A 63 1.90 -3.71 6.63
CA ALA A 63 2.81 -4.87 6.64
C ALA A 63 3.75 -4.86 5.41
N MET A 64 3.22 -4.61 4.21
CA MET A 64 4.01 -4.53 2.98
C MET A 64 5.03 -3.37 3.03
N LYS A 65 4.64 -2.22 3.58
CA LYS A 65 5.50 -1.04 3.73
C LYS A 65 6.61 -1.27 4.74
N LEU A 66 6.30 -1.91 5.88
CA LEU A 66 7.30 -2.34 6.85
C LEU A 66 8.31 -3.31 6.21
N ARG A 67 7.83 -4.28 5.43
CA ARG A 67 8.69 -5.21 4.68
C ARG A 67 9.61 -4.50 3.70
N ALA A 68 9.07 -3.58 2.89
CA ALA A 68 9.85 -2.81 1.94
C ALA A 68 10.89 -1.92 2.63
N ALA A 69 10.52 -1.28 3.75
CA ALA A 69 11.38 -0.42 4.54
C ALA A 69 12.58 -1.17 5.14
N MET A 70 12.54 -2.50 5.30
CA MET A 70 13.70 -3.29 5.70
C MET A 70 14.81 -3.25 4.64
N GLY A 71 14.45 -3.34 3.35
CA GLY A 71 15.41 -3.32 2.23
C GLY A 71 15.63 -1.94 1.60
N ARG A 72 14.76 -0.96 1.85
CA ARG A 72 14.75 0.36 1.18
C ARG A 72 14.63 1.51 2.19
N PRO A 73 15.74 1.85 2.88
CA PRO A 73 15.70 2.86 3.93
C PRO A 73 15.18 4.21 3.42
N GLY A 74 14.22 4.81 4.14
CA GLY A 74 13.70 6.15 3.88
C GLY A 74 12.59 6.26 2.82
N ARG A 75 12.43 5.26 1.94
CA ARG A 75 11.45 5.33 0.84
C ARG A 75 10.00 5.24 1.32
N ASP A 76 9.74 4.37 2.28
CA ASP A 76 8.39 4.05 2.75
C ASP A 76 8.04 4.78 4.07
N THR A 77 8.89 5.70 4.54
CA THR A 77 8.71 6.41 5.82
C THR A 77 7.38 7.17 5.90
N ALA A 78 7.05 7.96 4.88
CA ALA A 78 5.82 8.76 4.87
C ALA A 78 4.57 7.89 4.90
N ASP A 79 4.57 6.80 4.11
CA ASP A 79 3.46 5.84 4.07
C ASP A 79 3.30 5.14 5.43
N ILE A 80 4.40 4.70 6.06
CA ILE A 80 4.37 4.07 7.38
C ILE A 80 3.78 5.02 8.42
N VAL A 81 4.20 6.29 8.43
CA VAL A 81 3.69 7.29 9.38
C VAL A 81 2.19 7.49 9.22
N SER A 82 1.71 7.66 7.98
CA SER A 82 0.28 7.80 7.70
C SER A 82 -0.53 6.57 8.09
N LEU A 83 -0.03 5.36 7.79
CA LEU A 83 -0.72 4.11 8.10
C LEU A 83 -0.73 3.81 9.60
N VAL A 84 0.33 4.14 10.33
CA VAL A 84 0.39 4.06 11.80
C VAL A 84 -0.69 4.97 12.44
N ALA A 85 -0.89 6.17 11.89
CA ALA A 85 -1.90 7.10 12.36
C ALA A 85 -3.34 6.66 12.00
N GLU A 86 -3.55 6.18 10.78
CA GLU A 86 -4.85 5.69 10.27
C GLU A 86 -5.35 4.47 11.04
N LEU A 87 -4.44 3.54 11.37
CA LEU A 87 -4.76 2.31 12.09
C LEU A 87 -4.76 2.46 13.61
N ASP A 88 -4.49 3.67 14.12
CA ASP A 88 -4.33 3.99 15.55
C ASP A 88 -3.38 3.02 16.28
N ILE A 89 -2.22 2.76 15.68
CA ILE A 89 -1.18 1.91 16.25
C ILE A 89 -0.59 2.58 17.48
N GLU A 90 -0.61 1.90 18.62
CA GLU A 90 -0.20 2.45 19.91
C GLU A 90 1.27 2.17 20.26
N SER A 91 1.89 1.18 19.62
CA SER A 91 3.28 0.77 19.88
C SER A 91 3.93 0.09 18.67
N ALA A 92 5.26 -0.01 18.67
CA ALA A 92 5.95 -0.81 17.64
C ALA A 92 5.64 -2.31 17.75
N ASP A 93 5.31 -2.82 18.94
CA ASP A 93 4.88 -4.22 19.14
C ASP A 93 3.52 -4.50 18.47
N ASP A 94 2.60 -3.53 18.46
CA ASP A 94 1.32 -3.66 17.75
C ASP A 94 1.55 -3.74 16.24
N ALA A 95 2.43 -2.89 15.69
CA ALA A 95 2.80 -2.94 14.29
C ALA A 95 3.52 -4.24 13.92
N GLU A 96 4.40 -4.75 14.78
CA GLU A 96 5.08 -6.04 14.58
C GLU A 96 4.09 -7.20 14.62
N SER A 97 3.06 -7.13 15.47
CA SER A 97 1.98 -8.11 15.51
C SER A 97 1.19 -8.15 14.20
N ILE A 98 0.86 -6.98 13.63
CA ILE A 98 0.24 -6.87 12.30
C ILE A 98 1.16 -7.45 11.22
N PHE A 99 2.44 -7.05 11.23
CA PHE A 99 3.43 -7.52 10.28
C PHE A 99 3.54 -9.06 10.31
N SER A 100 3.65 -9.65 11.50
CA SER A 100 3.80 -11.09 11.71
C SER A 100 2.56 -11.88 11.30
N ALA A 101 1.37 -11.27 11.35
CA ALA A 101 0.15 -11.89 10.84
C ALA A 101 0.19 -12.09 9.32
N TYR A 102 0.84 -11.20 8.58
CA TYR A 102 1.01 -11.28 7.12
C TYR A 102 2.31 -11.99 6.70
N TYR A 103 3.37 -11.90 7.50
CA TYR A 103 4.67 -12.54 7.23
C TYR A 103 5.11 -13.41 8.42
N PRO A 104 4.54 -14.62 8.59
CA PRO A 104 4.79 -15.45 9.76
C PRO A 104 6.25 -15.90 9.82
N GLY A 105 6.88 -15.74 10.98
CA GLY A 105 8.27 -16.15 11.21
C GLY A 105 9.32 -15.09 10.87
N ASP A 106 8.91 -13.96 10.28
CA ASP A 106 9.73 -12.76 10.17
C ASP A 106 9.42 -11.80 11.33
N GLY A 107 10.38 -10.95 11.69
CA GLY A 107 10.21 -9.85 12.64
C GLY A 107 10.74 -8.54 12.07
N LEU A 108 10.39 -7.42 12.68
CA LEU A 108 10.93 -6.13 12.30
C LEU A 108 12.41 -6.06 12.71
N ASN A 109 13.26 -5.50 11.85
CA ASN A 109 14.61 -5.15 12.28
C ASN A 109 14.60 -3.87 13.15
N ASP A 110 15.62 -3.70 13.99
CA ASP A 110 15.75 -2.58 14.94
C ASP A 110 15.51 -1.20 14.32
N ARG A 111 15.92 -1.01 13.06
CA ARG A 111 15.73 0.26 12.35
C ARG A 111 14.26 0.53 12.04
N VAL A 112 13.56 -0.46 11.49
CA VAL A 112 12.14 -0.33 11.15
C VAL A 112 11.31 -0.25 12.43
N TYR A 113 11.66 -1.04 13.45
CA TYR A 113 11.06 -0.94 14.78
C TYR A 113 11.20 0.48 15.35
N ALA A 114 12.41 1.05 15.36
CA ALA A 114 12.64 2.42 15.83
C ALA A 114 11.95 3.49 14.94
N LEU A 115 11.71 3.21 13.66
CA LEU A 115 10.90 4.07 12.80
C LEU A 115 9.44 4.08 13.25
N VAL A 116 8.86 2.92 13.54
CA VAL A 116 7.50 2.82 14.03
C VAL A 116 7.35 3.53 15.38
N GLU A 117 8.28 3.33 16.32
CA GLU A 117 8.29 4.07 17.60
C GLU A 117 8.21 5.60 17.40
N ARG A 118 9.00 6.14 16.45
CA ARG A 118 8.93 7.56 16.12
C ARG A 118 7.60 7.95 15.49
N ALA A 119 7.04 7.12 14.61
CA ALA A 119 5.74 7.36 13.99
C ALA A 119 4.62 7.40 15.04
N VAL A 120 4.60 6.43 15.96
CA VAL A 120 3.65 6.36 17.08
C VAL A 120 3.73 7.61 17.95
N ALA A 121 4.95 8.07 18.28
CA ALA A 121 5.16 9.25 19.10
C ALA A 121 4.61 10.55 18.48
N HIS A 122 4.53 10.64 17.14
CA HIS A 122 4.04 11.82 16.41
C HIS A 122 2.69 11.59 15.74
N ARG A 123 2.01 10.46 15.99
CA ARG A 123 0.79 10.06 15.24
C ARG A 123 -0.34 11.10 15.33
N ALA A 124 -0.45 11.78 16.47
CA ALA A 124 -1.47 12.79 16.71
C ALA A 124 -1.34 14.01 15.78
N GLU A 125 -0.14 14.28 15.27
CA GLU A 125 0.11 15.37 14.32
C GLU A 125 -0.48 15.05 12.93
N PHE A 126 -0.64 13.76 12.60
CA PHE A 126 -1.09 13.29 11.29
C PHE A 126 -2.60 13.01 11.25
N GLN A 127 -3.21 12.61 12.35
CA GLN A 127 -4.68 12.45 12.45
C GLN A 127 -5.45 13.77 12.25
N ALA A 128 -4.81 14.93 12.45
CA ALA A 128 -5.44 16.24 12.26
C ALA A 128 -5.66 16.63 10.79
N THR A 129 -5.03 15.92 9.85
CA THR A 129 -5.18 16.17 8.41
C THR A 129 -6.15 15.15 7.82
N ALA A 130 -7.44 15.25 8.16
CA ALA A 130 -8.46 14.50 7.45
C ALA A 130 -8.44 14.93 5.97
N LEU A 131 -8.34 13.97 5.06
CA LEU A 131 -8.56 14.20 3.63
C LEU A 131 -9.96 14.83 3.46
N PRO A 132 -10.11 15.91 2.68
CA PRO A 132 -11.44 16.42 2.36
C PRO A 132 -12.25 15.29 1.71
N ASP A 133 -13.52 15.17 2.09
CA ASP A 133 -14.44 14.20 1.52
C ASP A 133 -14.35 14.26 -0.01
N VAL A 134 -13.91 13.16 -0.63
CA VAL A 134 -13.92 13.03 -2.08
C VAL A 134 -15.38 12.87 -2.50
N GLU A 135 -16.02 13.98 -2.85
CA GLU A 135 -17.31 13.96 -3.55
C GLU A 135 -17.11 13.25 -4.90
N MET A 136 -17.40 11.95 -4.91
CA MET A 136 -17.52 11.18 -6.15
C MET A 136 -18.72 11.73 -6.91
N ASN A 137 -18.46 12.59 -7.91
CA ASN A 137 -19.50 13.16 -8.77
C ASN A 137 -20.24 12.02 -9.51
N PRO A 138 -21.54 11.81 -9.27
CA PRO A 138 -22.30 10.72 -9.88
C PRO A 138 -22.61 10.93 -11.38
N GLU A 139 -22.22 12.06 -11.98
CA GLU A 139 -22.59 12.43 -13.36
C GLU A 139 -21.48 12.22 -14.42
N ALA A 140 -20.38 11.54 -14.10
CA ALA A 140 -19.38 11.17 -15.12
C ALA A 140 -19.82 9.90 -15.87
N HIS A 141 -20.78 10.04 -16.79
CA HIS A 141 -21.16 9.03 -17.77
C HIS A 141 -21.00 9.56 -19.20
#